data_AF-A0A3B3XC15-F1
#
_entry.id   AF-A0A3B3XC15-F1
#
_cell.length_a   1.000
_cell.length_b   1.000
_cell.length_c   1.000
_cell.angle_alpha   90.00
_cell.angle_beta   90.00
_cell.angle_gamma   90.00
#
_symmetry.space_group_name_H-M   'P 1'
#
loop_
_entity.id
_entity.type
_entity.pdbx_description
1 polymer ?
#
loop_
_entity_poly.entity_id
_entity_poly.type
_entity_poly.pdbx_seq_one_letter_code
_entity_poly.pdbx_strand_id
1 'polypeptide(L)'
;MLLHSVTLAVYLLLASSSAQRTVQSCVFSELQPSGLRVNCSSLNLMELPHLPSETTELFVQDNQLTSVPPGKFDRLANLRKVSLSPNPFRCDCSIQYLRYWLLKNRDVVSEEPLCSSPGSVAQNAITDLSDAYFSYCTFPLVHQTSTSGCVYVSYNTIASVMLCCIIILLLWSLILARKSTFTIYVEERHSGFEADSLRSLKPKHRRKLHTELSGLSADSDSVVLSEDLERPLVSKSNMELLPQVLETLHKKHNIKIKAT
;
A
#
# COMPACT_ATOMS: atom_id res chain seq x y z
N MET A 1 -42.92 -67.41 -22.78
CA MET A 1 -43.81 -66.22 -22.75
C MET A 1 -43.40 -65.19 -21.70
N LEU A 2 -43.12 -65.58 -20.45
CA LEU A 2 -42.75 -64.64 -19.36
C LEU A 2 -41.44 -63.85 -19.57
N LEU A 3 -40.46 -64.44 -20.25
CA LEU A 3 -39.17 -63.76 -20.49
C LEU A 3 -39.29 -62.60 -21.48
N HIS A 4 -40.15 -62.75 -22.50
CA HIS A 4 -40.42 -61.69 -23.49
C HIS A 4 -41.20 -60.52 -22.91
N SER A 5 -42.14 -60.78 -21.99
CA SER A 5 -42.89 -59.71 -21.31
C SER A 5 -42.01 -58.86 -20.40
N VAL A 6 -41.02 -59.48 -19.74
CA VAL A 6 -40.05 -58.75 -18.88
C VAL A 6 -39.10 -57.91 -19.74
N THR A 7 -38.61 -58.42 -20.87
CA THR A 7 -37.76 -57.63 -21.78
C THR A 7 -38.50 -56.45 -22.41
N LEU A 8 -39.78 -56.61 -22.75
CA LEU A 8 -40.59 -55.52 -23.29
C LEU A 8 -40.85 -54.44 -22.23
N ALA A 9 -41.12 -54.85 -20.98
CA ALA A 9 -41.31 -53.93 -19.86
C ALA A 9 -40.01 -53.16 -19.54
N VAL A 10 -38.86 -53.81 -19.57
CA VAL A 10 -37.55 -53.15 -19.39
C VAL A 10 -37.25 -52.18 -20.54
N TYR A 11 -37.55 -52.54 -21.79
CA TYR A 11 -37.42 -51.61 -22.92
C TYR A 11 -38.34 -50.38 -22.80
N LEU A 12 -39.59 -50.57 -22.35
CA LEU A 12 -40.54 -49.48 -22.11
C LEU A 12 -40.13 -48.59 -20.92
N LEU A 13 -39.52 -49.17 -19.88
CA LEU A 13 -38.96 -48.43 -18.75
C LEU A 13 -37.65 -47.70 -19.07
N LEU A 14 -36.86 -48.19 -20.03
CA LEU A 14 -35.66 -47.49 -20.51
C LEU A 14 -36.02 -46.38 -21.51
N ALA A 15 -37.13 -46.53 -22.24
CA ALA A 15 -37.63 -45.54 -23.19
C ALA A 15 -38.24 -44.28 -22.53
N SER A 16 -38.56 -44.30 -21.23
CA SER A 16 -39.11 -43.16 -20.50
C SER A 16 -38.06 -42.20 -19.92
N SER A 17 -36.76 -42.43 -20.17
CA SER A 17 -35.68 -41.60 -19.62
C SER A 17 -35.12 -40.54 -20.56
N SER A 18 -35.70 -40.32 -21.76
CA SER A 18 -35.38 -39.11 -22.53
C SER A 18 -36.14 -37.91 -21.97
N ALA A 19 -35.73 -37.43 -20.81
CA ALA A 19 -35.92 -36.03 -20.48
C ALA A 19 -35.13 -35.23 -21.54
N GLN A 20 -35.81 -34.89 -22.63
CA GLN A 20 -35.33 -33.96 -23.63
C GLN A 20 -34.95 -32.69 -22.85
N ARG A 21 -33.65 -32.46 -22.61
CA ARG A 21 -33.19 -31.16 -22.11
C ARG A 21 -33.56 -30.18 -23.22
N THR A 22 -34.69 -29.51 -23.06
CA THR A 22 -35.05 -28.38 -23.90
C THR A 22 -33.92 -27.38 -23.78
N VAL A 23 -33.23 -27.12 -24.88
CA VAL A 23 -32.22 -26.06 -24.93
C VAL A 23 -32.99 -24.76 -24.71
N GLN A 24 -32.95 -24.25 -23.50
CA GLN A 24 -33.66 -23.05 -23.10
C GLN A 24 -32.99 -21.86 -23.79
N SER A 25 -33.66 -21.34 -24.81
CA SER A 25 -33.23 -20.18 -25.61
C SER A 25 -34.32 -19.10 -25.55
N CYS A 26 -33.95 -17.86 -25.86
CA CYS A 26 -34.92 -16.80 -25.96
C CYS A 26 -35.98 -17.11 -27.03
N VAL A 27 -37.22 -16.77 -26.72
CA VAL A 27 -38.37 -16.90 -27.62
C VAL A 27 -38.58 -15.58 -28.35
N PHE A 28 -38.64 -15.65 -29.68
CA PHE A 28 -38.85 -14.51 -30.55
C PHE A 28 -40.29 -14.53 -31.07
N SER A 29 -40.97 -13.40 -31.04
CA SER A 29 -42.36 -13.28 -31.52
C SER A 29 -42.56 -11.97 -32.24
N GLU A 30 -43.13 -12.02 -33.43
CA GLU A 30 -43.43 -10.84 -34.24
C GLU A 30 -44.66 -10.09 -33.69
N LEU A 31 -44.58 -8.77 -33.63
CA LEU A 31 -45.67 -7.89 -33.23
C LEU A 31 -46.24 -7.18 -34.46
N GLN A 32 -47.55 -7.18 -34.61
CA GLN A 32 -48.25 -6.43 -35.67
C GLN A 32 -48.53 -5.00 -35.19
N PRO A 33 -48.35 -3.96 -36.04
CA PRO A 33 -47.98 -3.99 -37.45
C PRO A 33 -46.47 -4.10 -37.74
N SER A 34 -45.61 -3.85 -36.75
CA SER A 34 -44.16 -4.05 -36.86
C SER A 34 -43.53 -4.06 -35.48
N GLY A 35 -42.67 -5.03 -35.20
CA GLY A 35 -41.90 -5.10 -33.97
C GLY A 35 -41.51 -6.54 -33.63
N LEU A 36 -40.52 -6.67 -32.76
CA LEU A 36 -40.05 -7.96 -32.28
C LEU A 36 -40.14 -8.00 -30.75
N ARG A 37 -40.89 -8.96 -30.23
CA ARG A 37 -40.87 -9.35 -28.83
C ARG A 37 -39.80 -10.42 -28.63
N VAL A 38 -38.86 -10.15 -27.75
CA VAL A 38 -37.81 -11.07 -27.34
C VAL A 38 -38.03 -11.44 -25.88
N ASN A 39 -38.36 -12.70 -25.62
CA ASN A 39 -38.56 -13.24 -24.28
C ASN A 39 -37.43 -14.19 -23.87
N CYS A 40 -36.62 -13.73 -22.93
CA CYS A 40 -35.51 -14.46 -22.33
C CYS A 40 -35.72 -14.67 -20.81
N SER A 41 -36.95 -14.61 -20.30
CA SER A 41 -37.22 -14.71 -18.87
C SER A 41 -36.93 -16.10 -18.32
N SER A 42 -36.44 -16.19 -17.08
CA SER A 42 -36.27 -17.47 -16.36
C SER A 42 -35.34 -18.47 -17.05
N LEU A 43 -34.32 -17.96 -17.76
CA LEU A 43 -33.33 -18.78 -18.48
C LEU A 43 -32.00 -18.90 -17.72
N ASN A 44 -31.92 -18.40 -16.48
CA ASN A 44 -30.70 -18.34 -15.67
C ASN A 44 -29.53 -17.60 -16.38
N LEU A 45 -29.84 -16.58 -17.17
CA LEU A 45 -28.83 -15.81 -17.89
C LEU A 45 -27.97 -15.00 -16.93
N MET A 46 -26.65 -15.13 -17.05
CA MET A 46 -25.68 -14.28 -16.36
C MET A 46 -25.26 -13.06 -17.20
N GLU A 47 -25.45 -13.13 -18.51
CA GLU A 47 -25.24 -12.04 -19.45
C GLU A 47 -26.38 -11.98 -20.46
N LEU A 48 -26.70 -10.77 -20.93
CA LEU A 48 -27.65 -10.56 -22.02
C LEU A 48 -27.09 -11.10 -23.36
N PRO A 49 -27.86 -11.91 -24.10
CA PRO A 49 -27.49 -12.37 -25.44
C PRO A 49 -27.44 -11.21 -26.43
N HIS A 50 -27.04 -11.49 -27.66
CA HIS A 50 -27.16 -10.51 -28.74
C HIS A 50 -28.65 -10.27 -29.02
N LEU A 51 -29.08 -9.01 -28.92
CA LEU A 51 -30.46 -8.60 -29.16
C LEU A 51 -30.59 -7.95 -30.55
N PRO A 52 -31.58 -8.34 -31.38
CA PRO A 52 -31.80 -7.72 -32.68
C PRO A 52 -32.24 -6.25 -32.56
N SER A 53 -31.82 -5.39 -33.49
CA SER A 53 -32.08 -3.94 -33.46
C SER A 53 -33.57 -3.56 -33.58
N GLU A 54 -34.37 -4.43 -34.17
CA GLU A 54 -35.81 -4.31 -34.33
C GLU A 54 -36.62 -4.72 -33.08
N THR A 55 -35.95 -5.11 -32.00
CA THR A 55 -36.58 -5.45 -30.72
C THR A 55 -37.38 -4.26 -30.18
N THR A 56 -38.67 -4.47 -29.98
CA THR A 56 -39.61 -3.47 -29.42
C THR A 56 -40.02 -3.82 -28.00
N GLU A 57 -40.06 -5.12 -27.66
CA GLU A 57 -40.37 -5.59 -26.31
C GLU A 57 -39.32 -6.60 -25.86
N LEU A 58 -38.70 -6.37 -24.71
CA LEU A 58 -37.65 -7.22 -24.15
C LEU A 58 -38.03 -7.69 -22.74
N PHE A 59 -38.10 -9.01 -22.56
CA PHE A 59 -38.36 -9.64 -21.27
C PHE A 59 -37.12 -10.43 -20.85
N VAL A 60 -36.44 -9.96 -19.80
CA VAL A 60 -35.19 -10.57 -19.28
C VAL A 60 -35.23 -10.73 -17.76
N GLN A 61 -36.43 -10.67 -17.17
CA GLN A 61 -36.67 -10.92 -15.75
C GLN A 61 -36.35 -12.36 -15.32
N ASP A 62 -36.21 -12.56 -14.01
CA ASP A 62 -35.96 -13.86 -13.37
C ASP A 62 -34.69 -14.52 -13.88
N ASN A 63 -33.64 -13.73 -14.08
CA ASN A 63 -32.32 -14.19 -14.50
C ASN A 63 -31.27 -13.91 -13.41
N GLN A 64 -30.00 -14.16 -13.74
CA GLN A 64 -28.86 -13.96 -12.84
C GLN A 64 -27.99 -12.77 -13.30
N LEU A 65 -28.61 -11.78 -13.95
CA LEU A 65 -27.92 -10.59 -14.43
C LEU A 65 -27.48 -9.75 -13.23
N THR A 66 -26.17 -9.49 -13.14
CA THR A 66 -25.60 -8.62 -12.11
C THR A 66 -25.34 -7.22 -12.62
N SER A 67 -25.18 -7.04 -13.93
CA SER A 67 -25.01 -5.75 -14.59
C SER A 67 -25.46 -5.87 -16.06
N VAL A 68 -25.51 -4.74 -16.77
CA VAL A 68 -25.68 -4.71 -18.23
C VAL A 68 -24.46 -4.04 -18.85
N PRO A 69 -23.75 -4.71 -19.77
CA PRO A 69 -22.60 -4.11 -20.45
C PRO A 69 -22.96 -2.80 -21.17
N PRO A 70 -22.05 -1.81 -21.17
CA PRO A 70 -22.27 -0.56 -21.90
C PRO A 70 -22.63 -0.78 -23.37
N GLY A 71 -23.62 -0.03 -23.86
CA GLY A 71 -24.05 -0.07 -25.24
C GLY A 71 -25.03 -1.18 -25.62
N LYS A 72 -25.36 -2.12 -24.72
CA LYS A 72 -26.27 -3.24 -25.03
C LYS A 72 -27.67 -2.79 -25.42
N PHE A 73 -28.20 -1.73 -24.82
CA PHE A 73 -29.52 -1.19 -25.16
C PHE A 73 -29.47 -0.03 -26.16
N ASP A 74 -28.30 0.54 -26.43
CA ASP A 74 -28.17 1.74 -27.27
C ASP A 74 -28.56 1.48 -28.73
N ARG A 75 -28.43 0.22 -29.18
CA ARG A 75 -28.81 -0.21 -30.54
C ARG A 75 -30.30 -0.51 -30.70
N LEU A 76 -31.05 -0.58 -29.60
CA LEU A 76 -32.47 -0.94 -29.59
C LEU A 76 -33.34 0.32 -29.66
N ALA A 77 -33.23 1.06 -30.78
CA ALA A 77 -33.88 2.36 -30.93
C ALA A 77 -35.42 2.30 -30.89
N ASN A 78 -36.01 1.14 -31.20
CA ASN A 78 -37.45 0.92 -31.22
C ASN A 78 -38.00 0.31 -29.92
N LEU A 79 -37.17 0.20 -28.88
CA LEU A 79 -37.55 -0.45 -27.63
C LEU A 79 -38.63 0.37 -26.89
N ARG A 80 -39.78 -0.25 -26.66
CA ARG A 80 -40.97 0.35 -26.03
C ARG A 80 -41.29 -0.26 -24.68
N LYS A 81 -40.88 -1.51 -24.45
CA LYS A 81 -41.09 -2.19 -23.18
C LYS A 81 -39.88 -3.03 -22.81
N VAL A 82 -39.43 -2.88 -21.57
CA VAL A 82 -38.35 -3.68 -20.98
C VAL A 82 -38.79 -4.18 -19.60
N SER A 83 -38.56 -5.46 -19.34
CA SER A 83 -38.69 -6.04 -18.00
C SER A 83 -37.35 -6.63 -17.55
N LEU A 84 -36.79 -6.05 -16.50
CA LEU A 84 -35.49 -6.42 -15.91
C LEU A 84 -35.63 -7.01 -14.50
N SER A 85 -36.77 -6.81 -13.83
CA SER A 85 -36.97 -7.23 -12.45
C SER A 85 -37.73 -8.55 -12.37
N PRO A 86 -37.32 -9.52 -11.52
CA PRO A 86 -36.15 -9.47 -10.63
C PRO A 86 -34.86 -9.96 -11.32
N ASN A 87 -33.74 -9.31 -10.99
CA ASN A 87 -32.38 -9.77 -11.30
C ASN A 87 -31.44 -9.33 -10.16
N PRO A 88 -30.38 -10.10 -9.83
CA PRO A 88 -29.49 -9.79 -8.72
C PRO A 88 -28.46 -8.69 -9.06
N PHE A 89 -28.93 -7.50 -9.40
CA PHE A 89 -28.05 -6.40 -9.81
C PHE A 89 -27.04 -6.01 -8.72
N ARG A 90 -25.77 -5.93 -9.10
CA ARG A 90 -24.68 -5.44 -8.27
C ARG A 90 -24.46 -3.96 -8.57
N CYS A 91 -24.84 -3.13 -7.62
CA CYS A 91 -24.78 -1.68 -7.72
C CYS A 91 -23.39 -1.16 -7.34
N ASP A 92 -22.39 -1.53 -8.13
CA ASP A 92 -21.02 -1.00 -8.08
C ASP A 92 -20.74 -0.10 -9.30
N CYS A 93 -19.47 0.13 -9.65
CA CYS A 93 -19.11 0.92 -10.83
C CYS A 93 -19.62 0.35 -12.18
N SER A 94 -19.85 -0.96 -12.28
CA SER A 94 -20.35 -1.59 -13.50
C SER A 94 -21.82 -1.28 -13.78
N ILE A 95 -22.60 -0.91 -12.75
CA ILE A 95 -24.04 -0.62 -12.92
C ILE A 95 -24.33 0.72 -13.58
N GLN A 96 -23.32 1.60 -13.67
CA GLN A 96 -23.51 2.99 -14.08
C GLN A 96 -24.19 3.14 -15.44
N TYR A 97 -23.82 2.29 -16.41
CA TYR A 97 -24.47 2.30 -17.72
C TYR A 97 -25.97 2.03 -17.59
N LEU A 98 -26.34 0.97 -16.88
CA LEU A 98 -27.74 0.60 -16.69
C LEU A 98 -28.48 1.72 -15.96
N ARG A 99 -27.91 2.28 -14.89
CA ARG A 99 -28.49 3.42 -14.16
C ARG A 99 -28.76 4.60 -15.09
N TYR A 100 -27.77 5.02 -15.87
CA TYR A 100 -27.91 6.13 -16.80
C TYR A 100 -29.00 5.85 -17.85
N TRP A 101 -29.02 4.63 -18.40
CA TRP A 101 -30.03 4.22 -19.37
C TRP A 101 -31.44 4.23 -18.76
N LEU A 102 -31.61 3.74 -17.53
CA LEU A 102 -32.90 3.76 -16.81
C LEU A 102 -33.40 5.18 -16.54
N LEU A 103 -32.52 6.07 -16.10
CA LEU A 103 -32.86 7.49 -15.85
C LEU A 103 -33.39 8.18 -17.11
N LYS A 104 -32.86 7.82 -18.28
CA LYS A 104 -33.25 8.37 -19.58
C LYS A 104 -34.52 7.72 -20.17
N ASN A 105 -34.81 6.47 -19.84
CA ASN A 105 -35.86 5.65 -20.48
C ASN A 105 -36.92 5.15 -19.50
N ARG A 106 -37.30 5.95 -18.49
CA ARG A 106 -38.23 5.54 -17.42
C ARG A 106 -39.56 4.98 -17.95
N ASP A 107 -40.13 5.58 -18.98
CA ASP A 107 -41.44 5.18 -19.55
C ASP A 107 -41.41 3.81 -20.27
N VAL A 108 -40.21 3.32 -20.61
CA VAL A 108 -40.00 2.04 -21.31
C VAL A 108 -39.86 0.88 -20.32
N VAL A 109 -39.54 1.15 -19.06
CA VAL A 109 -39.25 0.14 -18.04
C VAL A 109 -40.53 -0.25 -17.31
N SER A 110 -40.84 -1.55 -17.29
CA SER A 110 -42.10 -2.05 -16.69
C SER A 110 -42.09 -1.97 -15.16
N GLU A 111 -40.96 -2.30 -14.54
CA GLU A 111 -40.75 -2.26 -13.10
C GLU A 111 -39.32 -1.82 -12.81
N GLU A 112 -39.15 -1.00 -11.77
CA GLU A 112 -37.86 -0.44 -11.44
C GLU A 112 -36.91 -1.52 -10.87
N PRO A 113 -35.72 -1.73 -11.48
CA PRO A 113 -34.77 -2.70 -10.99
C PRO A 113 -34.13 -2.23 -9.68
N LEU A 114 -34.07 -3.15 -8.73
CA LEU A 114 -33.49 -2.96 -7.40
C LEU A 114 -32.08 -3.55 -7.33
N CYS A 115 -31.24 -2.95 -6.51
CA CYS A 115 -29.93 -3.48 -6.15
C CYS A 115 -30.09 -4.73 -5.26
N SER A 116 -29.34 -5.79 -5.57
CA SER A 116 -29.19 -6.95 -4.70
C SER A 116 -27.93 -6.86 -3.83
N SER A 117 -26.89 -6.21 -4.35
CA SER A 117 -25.62 -5.99 -3.64
C SER A 117 -24.97 -4.67 -4.07
N PRO A 118 -24.01 -4.10 -3.31
CA PRO A 118 -23.62 -4.49 -1.95
C PRO A 118 -24.73 -4.25 -0.93
N GLY A 119 -24.65 -4.90 0.24
CA GLY A 119 -25.70 -4.87 1.26
C GLY A 119 -26.09 -3.46 1.76
N SER A 120 -25.18 -2.48 1.64
CA SER A 120 -25.43 -1.08 2.01
C SER A 120 -26.49 -0.38 1.15
N VAL A 121 -26.75 -0.89 -0.05
CA VAL A 121 -27.73 -0.33 -1.01
C VAL A 121 -28.70 -1.40 -1.50
N ALA A 122 -28.75 -2.57 -0.85
CA ALA A 122 -29.66 -3.63 -1.25
C ALA A 122 -31.11 -3.16 -1.10
N GLN A 123 -31.96 -3.54 -2.05
CA GLN A 123 -33.36 -3.13 -2.19
C GLN A 123 -33.60 -1.66 -2.58
N ASN A 124 -32.55 -0.84 -2.73
CA ASN A 124 -32.70 0.48 -3.34
C ASN A 124 -32.90 0.33 -4.85
N ALA A 125 -33.73 1.20 -5.45
CA ALA A 125 -33.79 1.32 -6.89
C ALA A 125 -32.43 1.76 -7.45
N ILE A 126 -32.02 1.20 -8.59
CA ILE A 126 -30.74 1.54 -9.23
C ILE A 126 -30.67 3.05 -9.55
N THR A 127 -31.80 3.65 -9.90
CA THR A 127 -31.97 5.08 -10.24
C THR A 127 -31.90 6.01 -9.02
N ASP A 128 -32.22 5.53 -7.81
CA ASP A 128 -32.20 6.31 -6.56
C ASP A 128 -30.79 6.56 -6.04
N LEU A 129 -29.80 5.79 -6.52
CA LEU A 129 -28.40 6.00 -6.16
C LEU A 129 -27.92 7.36 -6.70
N SER A 130 -27.33 8.18 -5.83
CA SER A 130 -26.82 9.51 -6.20
C SER A 130 -25.53 9.42 -7.00
N ASP A 131 -25.20 10.46 -7.78
CA ASP A 131 -23.92 10.49 -8.51
C ASP A 131 -22.72 10.50 -7.55
N ALA A 132 -22.89 11.03 -6.33
CA ALA A 132 -21.88 10.99 -5.28
C ALA A 132 -21.53 9.56 -4.84
N TYR A 133 -22.52 8.64 -4.83
CA TYR A 133 -22.28 7.22 -4.58
C TYR A 133 -21.28 6.63 -5.58
N PHE A 134 -21.26 7.13 -6.81
CA PHE A 134 -20.39 6.65 -7.89
C PHE A 134 -19.11 7.47 -8.08
N SER A 135 -18.83 8.43 -7.19
CA SER A 135 -17.69 9.36 -7.31
C SER A 135 -16.32 8.64 -7.39
N TYR A 136 -16.20 7.44 -6.81
CA TYR A 136 -14.96 6.65 -6.83
C TYR A 136 -14.78 5.77 -8.07
N CYS A 137 -15.75 5.75 -8.99
CA CYS A 137 -15.67 4.90 -10.18
C CYS A 137 -14.92 5.55 -11.35
N THR A 138 -14.66 6.85 -11.25
CA THR A 138 -13.89 7.62 -12.23
C THR A 138 -12.38 7.49 -12.03
N PHE A 139 -11.92 6.67 -11.09
CA PHE A 139 -10.51 6.32 -10.98
C PHE A 139 -10.17 5.28 -12.06
N PRO A 140 -9.41 5.65 -13.11
CA PRO A 140 -8.95 4.68 -14.09
C PRO A 140 -8.07 3.67 -13.37
N LEU A 141 -8.40 2.39 -13.49
CA LEU A 141 -7.61 1.21 -13.16
C LEU A 141 -6.19 1.50 -12.62
N VAL A 142 -6.08 1.86 -11.35
CA VAL A 142 -4.95 1.42 -10.51
C VAL A 142 -5.50 0.20 -9.77
N HIS A 143 -5.70 -0.88 -10.51
CA HIS A 143 -5.88 -2.16 -9.87
C HIS A 143 -4.53 -2.53 -9.24
N GLN A 144 -4.54 -2.70 -7.91
CA GLN A 144 -3.44 -3.22 -7.10
C GLN A 144 -2.18 -2.36 -7.06
N THR A 145 -2.26 -1.25 -6.38
CA THR A 145 -1.66 -1.14 -5.05
C THR A 145 -2.12 0.18 -4.45
N SER A 146 -2.14 0.23 -3.13
CA SER A 146 -1.55 1.38 -2.46
C SER A 146 -2.47 2.53 -2.01
N THR A 147 -3.28 2.28 -0.97
CA THR A 147 -3.32 3.20 0.20
C THR A 147 -1.92 3.40 0.80
N SER A 148 -0.98 2.49 0.49
CA SER A 148 0.46 2.54 0.73
C SER A 148 1.25 3.37 -0.29
N GLY A 149 0.68 3.92 -1.37
CA GLY A 149 1.47 4.45 -2.50
C GLY A 149 1.88 5.86 -2.27
N CYS A 150 0.94 6.67 -1.79
CA CYS A 150 1.23 8.00 -1.29
C CYS A 150 2.21 7.95 -0.11
N VAL A 151 2.15 6.92 0.73
CA VAL A 151 3.06 6.73 1.89
C VAL A 151 4.44 6.19 1.48
N TYR A 152 4.49 5.27 0.52
CA TYR A 152 5.74 4.68 0.02
C TYR A 152 6.52 5.67 -0.84
N VAL A 153 5.84 6.42 -1.71
CA VAL A 153 6.46 7.48 -2.51
C VAL A 153 6.95 8.62 -1.61
N SER A 154 6.19 9.00 -0.57
CA SER A 154 6.66 10.02 0.39
C SER A 154 7.84 9.55 1.24
N TYR A 155 7.84 8.31 1.75
CA TYR A 155 8.99 7.78 2.50
C TYR A 155 10.26 7.71 1.65
N ASN A 156 10.18 7.15 0.44
CA ASN A 156 11.36 7.00 -0.42
C ASN A 156 11.91 8.34 -0.91
N THR A 157 11.04 9.31 -1.18
CA THR A 157 11.48 10.67 -1.53
C THR A 157 12.14 11.36 -0.34
N ILE A 158 11.57 11.28 0.86
CA ILE A 158 12.18 11.83 2.08
C ILE A 158 13.51 11.14 2.39
N ALA A 159 13.58 9.81 2.34
CA ALA A 159 14.81 9.05 2.58
C ALA A 159 15.90 9.40 1.55
N SER A 160 15.53 9.58 0.27
CA SER A 160 16.46 10.02 -0.77
C SER A 160 16.98 11.44 -0.50
N VAL A 161 16.11 12.38 -0.12
CA VAL A 161 16.52 13.74 0.23
C VAL A 161 17.46 13.73 1.44
N MET A 162 17.13 12.97 2.49
CA MET A 162 17.98 12.84 3.68
C MET A 162 19.35 12.23 3.34
N LEU A 163 19.39 11.19 2.50
CA LEU A 163 20.63 10.57 2.05
C LEU A 163 21.47 11.55 1.23
N CYS A 164 20.86 12.30 0.30
CA CYS A 164 21.52 13.34 -0.48
C CYS A 164 22.12 14.42 0.42
N CYS A 165 21.38 14.89 1.43
CA CYS A 165 21.88 15.86 2.42
C CYS A 165 23.10 15.33 3.18
N ILE A 166 23.08 14.08 3.63
CA ILE A 166 24.21 13.46 4.34
C ILE A 166 25.43 13.36 3.42
N ILE A 167 25.26 12.92 2.18
CA ILE A 167 26.35 12.84 1.20
C ILE A 167 26.95 14.23 0.97
N ILE A 168 26.11 15.26 0.80
CA ILE A 168 26.58 16.65 0.63
C ILE A 168 27.40 17.08 1.86
N LEU A 169 26.90 16.85 3.08
CA LEU A 169 27.62 17.22 4.31
C LEU A 169 28.96 16.49 4.46
N LEU A 170 29.02 15.20 4.10
CA LEU A 170 30.27 14.43 4.11
C LEU A 170 31.26 14.92 3.06
N LEU A 171 30.79 15.25 1.86
CA LEU A 171 31.64 15.85 0.83
C LEU A 171 32.17 17.21 1.27
N TRP A 172 31.33 18.03 1.91
CA TRP A 172 31.73 19.32 2.46
C TRP A 172 32.75 19.18 3.59
N SER A 173 32.58 18.22 4.50
CA SER A 173 33.55 17.98 5.58
C SER A 173 34.88 17.47 5.04
N LEU A 174 34.87 16.61 4.01
CA LEU A 174 36.08 16.15 3.33
C LEU A 174 36.77 17.29 2.56
N ILE A 175 36.01 18.16 1.89
CA ILE A 175 36.55 19.34 1.22
C ILE A 175 37.13 20.31 2.25
N LEU A 176 36.44 20.53 3.37
CA LEU A 176 36.91 21.37 4.46
C LEU A 176 38.19 20.79 5.06
N ALA A 177 38.23 19.49 5.33
CA ALA A 177 39.41 18.78 5.84
C ALA A 177 40.60 18.85 4.86
N ARG A 178 40.34 18.74 3.55
CA ARG A 178 41.36 18.87 2.50
C ARG A 178 41.82 20.31 2.30
N LYS A 179 40.98 21.30 2.58
CA LYS A 179 41.36 22.71 2.62
C LYS A 179 42.05 23.08 3.94
N SER A 180 41.78 22.33 5.02
CA SER A 180 42.34 22.53 6.35
C SER A 180 43.55 21.65 6.66
N THR A 181 44.15 20.96 5.67
CA THR A 181 45.54 20.49 5.80
C THR A 181 46.43 21.71 5.93
N PHE A 182 46.48 22.20 7.16
CA PHE A 182 47.25 23.30 7.65
C PHE A 182 48.72 22.96 7.41
N THR A 183 49.38 23.71 6.53
CA THR A 183 50.84 23.69 6.42
C THR A 183 51.41 24.07 7.77
N ILE A 184 51.88 23.09 8.54
CA ILE A 184 52.68 23.33 9.74
C ILE A 184 54.02 23.87 9.23
N TYR A 185 54.23 25.18 9.34
CA TYR A 185 55.55 25.78 9.17
C TYR A 185 56.35 25.43 10.43
N VAL A 186 57.26 24.46 10.32
CA VAL A 186 58.30 24.27 11.33
C VAL A 186 59.33 25.35 11.07
N GLU A 187 59.22 26.49 11.78
CA GLU A 187 60.28 27.49 11.75
C GLU A 187 61.44 26.98 12.60
N GLU A 188 62.50 26.57 11.92
CA GLU A 188 63.77 26.23 12.55
C GLU A 188 64.43 27.53 13.02
N ARG A 189 64.23 27.88 14.30
CA ARG A 189 65.14 28.81 14.98
C ARG A 189 65.65 28.27 16.29
N HIS A 190 66.97 28.23 16.31
CA HIS A 190 67.86 27.81 17.35
C HIS A 190 67.72 28.58 18.67
N SER A 191 68.05 27.84 19.73
CA SER A 191 68.83 28.25 20.92
C SER A 191 68.30 29.39 21.79
N GLY A 192 67.78 29.02 22.96
CA GLY A 192 67.57 29.97 24.06
C GLY A 192 66.65 29.42 25.15
N PHE A 193 67.04 28.33 25.80
CA PHE A 193 66.33 27.82 26.99
C PHE A 193 66.99 28.43 28.23
N GLU A 194 66.40 29.49 28.79
CA GLU A 194 66.65 29.94 30.15
C GLU A 194 65.32 29.82 30.91
N ALA A 195 65.21 28.79 31.73
CA ALA A 195 64.02 28.52 32.52
C ALA A 195 64.19 29.16 33.91
N ASP A 196 63.58 30.31 34.12
CA ASP A 196 63.52 30.94 35.43
C ASP A 196 62.50 30.26 36.33
N SER A 197 63.01 29.73 37.44
CA SER A 197 62.30 28.98 38.48
C SER A 197 61.35 29.89 39.29
N LEU A 198 60.05 29.89 38.98
CA LEU A 198 59.05 30.58 39.80
C LEU A 198 58.67 29.77 41.05
N ARG A 199 58.82 30.42 42.22
CA ARG A 199 58.66 29.88 43.57
C ARG A 199 57.26 29.35 43.88
N SER A 200 57.26 28.18 44.51
CA SER A 200 56.16 27.56 45.26
C SER A 200 55.49 28.52 46.25
N LEU A 201 54.24 28.88 45.98
CA LEU A 201 53.32 29.47 46.98
C LEU A 201 52.51 28.34 47.64
N LYS A 202 52.83 28.08 48.92
CA LYS A 202 52.11 27.15 49.82
C LYS A 202 50.66 27.61 50.06
N PRO A 203 49.68 26.70 50.12
CA PRO A 203 48.35 27.03 50.64
C PRO A 203 48.38 27.12 52.18
N LYS A 204 47.82 28.21 52.72
CA LYS A 204 47.74 28.50 54.17
C LYS A 204 46.37 28.07 54.68
N HIS A 205 46.38 27.18 55.68
CA HIS A 205 45.26 26.56 56.38
C HIS A 205 44.55 27.55 57.35
N ARG A 206 43.28 27.24 57.75
CA ARG A 206 42.55 27.56 59.04
C ARG A 206 41.29 28.44 58.85
N ARG A 207 40.06 28.20 59.38
CA ARG A 207 39.41 27.23 60.31
C ARG A 207 37.85 27.31 60.16
N LYS A 208 37.18 26.22 60.57
CA LYS A 208 35.76 25.91 60.94
C LYS A 208 34.90 27.08 61.54
N LEU A 209 33.55 27.05 61.56
CA LEU A 209 32.70 26.10 62.33
C LEU A 209 31.16 26.41 62.27
N HIS A 210 30.32 25.35 62.36
CA HIS A 210 28.90 25.25 62.84
C HIS A 210 27.77 25.86 61.94
N THR A 211 26.51 25.38 61.87
CA THR A 211 25.71 24.35 62.58
C THR A 211 24.30 24.23 61.95
N GLU A 212 23.66 23.04 62.06
CA GLU A 212 22.21 22.70 62.02
C GLU A 212 21.38 22.87 60.73
N LEU A 213 20.32 22.10 60.42
CA LEU A 213 19.65 20.89 60.97
C LEU A 213 18.65 20.38 59.91
N SER A 214 18.26 19.10 60.03
CA SER A 214 17.06 18.43 59.47
C SER A 214 17.24 17.85 58.06
N GLY A 215 17.15 16.54 57.79
CA GLY A 215 16.60 15.42 58.57
C GLY A 215 15.58 14.69 57.69
N LEU A 216 15.87 13.45 57.31
CA LEU A 216 14.98 12.28 57.31
C LEU A 216 15.62 11.13 56.51
N SER A 217 16.02 10.11 57.26
CA SER A 217 16.45 8.78 56.84
C SER A 217 15.30 7.78 56.99
N ALA A 218 15.26 6.78 56.12
CA ALA A 218 14.73 5.43 56.35
C ALA A 218 15.35 4.55 55.24
N ASP A 219 15.90 3.36 55.41
CA ASP A 219 16.12 2.49 56.57
C ASP A 219 17.05 1.33 56.08
N SER A 220 17.63 0.60 57.03
CA SER A 220 18.12 -0.81 56.96
C SER A 220 19.55 -1.13 56.47
N ASP A 221 20.46 -1.28 57.45
CA ASP A 221 21.33 -2.45 57.81
C ASP A 221 21.81 -3.43 56.71
N SER A 222 23.02 -4.03 56.71
CA SER A 222 24.25 -4.02 57.52
C SER A 222 25.29 -4.96 56.85
N VAL A 223 26.52 -5.00 57.39
CA VAL A 223 27.59 -6.03 57.28
C VAL A 223 28.75 -5.81 56.26
N VAL A 224 29.80 -5.14 56.77
CA VAL A 224 31.23 -5.54 56.90
C VAL A 224 31.83 -6.57 55.92
N LEU A 225 32.87 -6.19 55.16
CA LEU A 225 34.28 -6.65 55.33
C LEU A 225 35.24 -5.94 54.33
N SER A 226 36.35 -5.44 54.86
CA SER A 226 37.57 -4.92 54.21
C SER A 226 38.23 -6.00 53.29
N GLU A 227 39.20 -5.77 52.41
CA GLU A 227 40.40 -4.93 52.43
C GLU A 227 41.03 -4.97 51.01
N ASP A 228 41.58 -3.83 50.61
CA ASP A 228 42.86 -3.61 49.90
C ASP A 228 43.44 -4.65 48.91
N LEU A 229 43.97 -4.17 47.76
CA LEU A 229 45.38 -3.76 47.67
C LEU A 229 45.87 -3.56 46.22
N GLU A 230 46.53 -2.42 46.04
CA GLU A 230 47.63 -2.13 45.11
C GLU A 230 47.43 -1.64 43.66
N ARG A 231 48.40 -0.78 43.33
CA ARG A 231 48.41 0.33 42.38
C ARG A 231 49.71 0.18 41.53
N PRO A 232 50.23 1.22 40.88
CA PRO A 232 50.60 1.27 39.45
C PRO A 232 52.11 1.09 39.16
N LEU A 233 52.52 0.81 37.92
CA LEU A 233 53.86 1.22 37.42
C LEU A 233 53.85 1.44 35.90
N VAL A 234 53.89 2.71 35.49
CA VAL A 234 54.39 3.14 34.17
C VAL A 234 55.83 3.57 34.38
N SER A 235 56.79 2.77 33.88
CA SER A 235 58.19 3.18 33.77
C SER A 235 58.58 3.34 32.30
N LYS A 236 58.75 4.59 31.90
CA LYS A 236 59.96 5.13 31.25
C LYS A 236 60.70 4.20 30.27
N SER A 237 60.57 4.49 28.98
CA SER A 237 61.73 4.50 28.07
C SER A 237 61.51 5.51 26.95
N ASN A 238 62.33 6.56 26.95
CA ASN A 238 62.72 7.27 25.74
C ASN A 238 63.70 6.36 24.99
N MET A 239 63.61 6.29 23.66
CA MET A 239 64.70 6.56 22.71
C MET A 239 64.43 5.93 21.34
N GLU A 240 64.79 6.70 20.31
CA GLU A 240 64.99 6.34 18.91
C GLU A 240 63.84 5.66 18.13
N LEU A 241 63.08 6.46 17.37
CA LEU A 241 62.36 5.94 16.21
C LEU A 241 63.35 5.68 15.06
N LEU A 242 63.57 4.39 14.82
CA LEU A 242 64.22 3.82 13.65
C LEU A 242 63.61 4.40 12.34
N PRO A 243 64.42 4.70 11.30
CA PRO A 243 63.98 5.37 10.06
C PRO A 243 62.92 4.61 9.24
N GLN A 244 62.55 3.40 9.64
CA GLN A 244 61.53 2.56 9.00
C GLN A 244 60.08 3.01 9.26
N VAL A 245 59.82 3.84 10.28
CA VAL A 245 58.46 4.35 10.56
C VAL A 245 58.07 5.50 9.61
N LEU A 246 59.04 6.26 9.13
CA LEU A 246 58.81 7.44 8.29
C LEU A 246 58.30 7.07 6.88
N GLU A 247 58.79 5.97 6.30
CA GLU A 247 58.28 5.46 5.01
C GLU A 247 56.86 4.93 5.10
N THR A 248 56.49 4.34 6.24
CA THR A 248 55.17 3.73 6.42
C THR A 248 54.07 4.79 6.55
N LEU A 249 54.40 5.97 7.09
CA LEU A 249 53.49 7.12 7.19
C LEU A 249 53.26 7.82 5.84
N HIS A 250 54.24 7.83 4.94
CA HIS A 250 54.10 8.46 3.62
C HIS A 250 53.10 7.71 2.72
N LYS A 251 53.07 6.37 2.80
CA LYS A 251 52.25 5.52 1.91
C LYS A 251 50.77 5.44 2.29
N LYS A 252 50.38 5.82 3.52
CA LYS A 252 48.99 5.68 4.00
C LYS A 252 48.22 6.99 4.16
N HIS A 253 48.90 8.15 4.28
CA HIS A 253 48.22 9.42 4.55
C HIS A 253 48.55 10.59 3.61
N ASN A 254 49.34 10.38 2.55
CA ASN A 254 49.65 11.41 1.53
C ASN A 254 50.12 12.74 2.13
N ILE A 255 50.94 12.67 3.19
CA ILE A 255 51.54 13.82 3.87
C ILE A 255 52.91 14.05 3.23
N LYS A 256 53.08 15.15 2.49
CA LYS A 256 54.41 15.58 2.01
C LYS A 256 55.10 16.40 3.10
N ILE A 257 56.15 15.84 3.67
CA ILE A 257 57.09 16.59 4.52
C ILE A 257 58.17 17.14 3.59
N LYS A 258 58.36 18.46 3.55
CA LYS A 258 59.44 19.11 2.81
C LYS A 258 60.46 19.58 3.83
N ALA A 259 61.60 18.91 3.90
CA ALA A 259 62.77 19.40 4.62
C ALA A 259 63.52 20.35 3.68
N THR A 260 63.80 21.56 4.16
CA THR A 260 64.80 22.48 3.60
C THR A 260 65.80 22.78 4.68
#